data_AF-A0A2J5P6M9-F1
#
_entry.id   AF-A0A2J5P6M9-F1
#
_cell.length_a   1.000
_cell.length_b   1.000
_cell.length_c   1.000
_cell.angle_alpha   90.00
_cell.angle_beta   90.00
_cell.angle_gamma   90.00
#
_symmetry.space_group_name_H-M   'P 1'
#
loop_
_entity.id
_entity.type
_entity.pdbx_description
1 polymer ?
#
loop_
_entity_poly.entity_id
_entity_poly.type
_entity_poly.pdbx_seq_one_letter_code
_entity_poly.pdbx_strand_id
1 'polypeptide(L)'
;FGDTVTLGQLSMIFLALGVLYAVIRRTIFILYPPILSNGLFNFIVMQTLFYLPFFILGAQTFINARLKTMFTTPSPWCFVAALLGFIAYRLNQQYGSGDGWMYETEYVITMVLGLWMVNVVFSLGHRLLNFQSARVTYFVNASLFIYLVHHPLTLLYGAWITPVIQSNTLGFITGLVFVVGIALVLYEIHLRIPLLRFLFSGKFQQKTAKPQISAS
;
A
#
# COMPACT_ATOMS: atom_id res chain seq x y z
N PHE A 1 1.49 16.23 14.29
CA PHE A 1 1.25 17.43 13.46
C PHE A 1 0.37 18.39 14.24
N GLY A 2 0.59 19.71 14.15
CA GLY A 2 -0.25 20.68 14.86
C GLY A 2 -1.67 20.76 14.30
N ASP A 3 -2.62 21.32 15.07
CA ASP A 3 -4.03 21.38 14.70
C ASP A 3 -4.33 22.23 13.46
N THR A 4 -3.39 23.04 13.00
CA THR A 4 -3.53 23.97 11.85
C THR A 4 -2.83 23.49 10.57
N VAL A 5 -2.25 22.28 10.58
CA VAL A 5 -1.46 21.78 9.45
C VAL A 5 -2.33 21.66 8.19
N THR A 6 -1.79 22.08 7.04
CA THR A 6 -2.43 22.00 5.72
C THR A 6 -1.78 20.93 4.83
N LEU A 7 -2.47 20.51 3.77
CA LEU A 7 -1.91 19.59 2.76
C LEU A 7 -0.65 20.13 2.09
N GLY A 8 -0.56 21.45 1.89
CA GLY A 8 0.63 22.10 1.35
C GLY A 8 1.82 21.99 2.31
N GLN A 9 1.60 22.23 3.60
CA GLN A 9 2.64 22.05 4.62
C GLN A 9 3.07 20.58 4.74
N LEU A 10 2.12 19.63 4.69
CA LEU A 10 2.46 18.21 4.66
C LEU A 10 3.28 17.86 3.42
N SER A 11 2.94 18.41 2.25
CA SER A 11 3.70 18.18 1.02
C SER A 11 5.14 18.67 1.14
N MET A 12 5.36 19.84 1.75
CA MET A 12 6.71 20.36 2.02
C MET A 12 7.49 19.50 3.02
N ILE A 13 6.82 19.00 4.06
CA ILE A 13 7.44 18.08 5.03
C ILE A 13 7.86 16.78 4.34
N PHE A 14 6.97 16.18 3.55
CA PHE A 14 7.27 14.94 2.83
C PHE A 14 8.33 15.15 1.74
N LEU A 15 8.36 16.33 1.10
CA LEU A 15 9.44 16.69 0.18
C LEU A 15 10.79 16.75 0.91
N ALA A 16 10.85 17.45 2.05
CA ALA A 16 12.06 17.53 2.85
C ALA A 16 12.52 16.15 3.36
N LEU A 17 11.60 15.29 3.77
CA LEU A 17 11.89 13.91 4.19
C LEU A 17 12.36 13.05 3.00
N GLY A 18 11.77 13.23 1.82
CA GLY A 18 12.22 12.55 0.60
C GLY A 18 13.65 12.96 0.22
N VAL A 19 13.96 14.25 0.29
CA VAL A 19 15.32 14.77 0.05
C VAL A 19 16.29 14.24 1.10
N LEU A 20 15.92 14.26 2.38
CA LEU A 20 16.73 13.71 3.46
C LEU A 20 17.03 12.22 3.23
N TYR A 21 16.02 11.44 2.87
CA TYR A 21 16.18 10.02 2.56
C TYR A 21 17.12 9.80 1.36
N ALA A 22 16.96 10.59 0.29
CA ALA A 22 17.84 10.57 -0.86
C ALA A 22 19.29 10.90 -0.49
N VAL A 23 19.52 11.90 0.36
CA VAL A 23 20.86 12.24 0.89
C VAL A 23 21.44 11.09 1.71
N ILE A 24 20.66 10.47 2.59
CA ILE A 24 21.10 9.31 3.39
C ILE A 24 21.54 8.18 2.46
N ARG A 25 20.69 7.79 1.50
CA ARG A 25 21.02 6.75 0.53
C ARG A 25 22.28 7.11 -0.27
N ARG A 26 22.37 8.33 -0.80
CA ARG A 26 23.52 8.78 -1.59
C ARG A 26 24.80 8.75 -0.78
N THR A 27 24.73 9.14 0.49
CA THR A 27 25.86 9.08 1.42
C THR A 27 26.32 7.64 1.62
N ILE A 28 25.39 6.72 1.85
CA ILE A 28 25.70 5.28 1.96
C ILE A 28 26.32 4.76 0.67
N PHE A 29 25.79 5.14 -0.49
CA PHE A 29 26.32 4.73 -1.78
C PHE A 29 27.77 5.20 -2.00
N ILE A 30 28.12 6.40 -1.52
CA ILE A 30 29.49 6.94 -1.62
C ILE A 30 30.43 6.27 -0.60
N LEU A 31 29.98 6.06 0.64
CA LEU A 31 30.83 5.57 1.73
C LEU A 31 30.99 4.04 1.73
N TYR A 32 29.93 3.29 1.50
CA TYR A 32 29.94 1.84 1.53
C TYR A 32 28.83 1.23 0.66
N PRO A 33 28.98 1.25 -0.69
CA PRO A 33 27.97 0.73 -1.61
C PRO A 33 27.50 -0.72 -1.34
N PRO A 34 28.34 -1.68 -0.90
CA PRO A 34 27.92 -3.07 -0.70
C PRO A 34 26.75 -3.25 0.28
N ILE A 35 26.55 -2.34 1.23
CA ILE A 35 25.42 -2.45 2.18
C ILE A 35 24.06 -2.21 1.50
N LEU A 36 24.03 -1.41 0.42
CA LEU A 36 22.82 -1.21 -0.38
C LEU A 36 22.48 -2.44 -1.22
N SER A 37 23.40 -3.38 -1.40
CA SER A 37 23.12 -4.69 -2.00
C SER A 37 22.66 -5.73 -0.97
N ASN A 38 22.77 -5.44 0.33
CA ASN A 38 22.31 -6.33 1.39
C ASN A 38 20.78 -6.23 1.52
N GLY A 39 20.09 -7.34 1.23
CA GLY A 39 18.62 -7.39 1.31
C GLY A 39 18.09 -7.07 2.71
N LEU A 40 18.68 -7.63 3.77
CA LEU A 40 18.22 -7.44 5.14
C LEU A 40 18.36 -5.98 5.59
N PHE A 41 19.46 -5.31 5.22
CA PHE A 41 19.62 -3.88 5.46
C PHE A 41 18.56 -3.05 4.72
N ASN A 42 18.29 -3.36 3.46
CA ASN A 42 17.27 -2.64 2.70
C ASN A 42 15.86 -2.85 3.26
N PHE A 43 15.48 -4.10 3.55
CA PHE A 43 14.15 -4.43 4.07
C PHE A 43 13.92 -3.93 5.50
N ILE A 44 14.91 -4.04 6.38
CA ILE A 44 14.74 -3.67 7.79
C ILE A 44 15.04 -2.20 8.03
N VAL A 45 16.10 -1.65 7.45
CA VAL A 45 16.54 -0.28 7.76
C VAL A 45 15.98 0.72 6.76
N MET A 46 16.33 0.58 5.49
CA MET A 46 15.98 1.58 4.47
C MET A 46 14.47 1.66 4.27
N GLN A 47 13.80 0.51 4.18
CA GLN A 47 12.36 0.47 3.97
C GLN A 47 11.58 0.98 5.21
N THR A 48 12.01 0.61 6.42
CA THR A 48 11.42 1.17 7.65
C THR A 48 11.59 2.67 7.71
N LEU A 49 12.79 3.18 7.42
CA LEU A 49 13.06 4.62 7.41
C LEU A 49 12.20 5.36 6.38
N PHE A 50 12.03 4.79 5.19
CA PHE A 50 11.19 5.36 4.13
C PHE A 50 9.71 5.41 4.52
N TYR A 51 9.17 4.34 5.12
CA TYR A 51 7.74 4.26 5.43
C TYR A 51 7.36 4.87 6.79
N LEU A 52 8.32 5.09 7.70
CA LEU A 52 8.08 5.65 9.02
C LEU A 52 7.25 6.95 9.00
N PRO A 53 7.51 7.94 8.11
CA PRO A 53 6.69 9.15 8.02
C PRO A 53 5.22 8.86 7.72
N PHE A 54 4.93 7.86 6.87
CA PHE A 54 3.57 7.46 6.54
C PHE A 54 2.89 6.76 7.71
N PHE A 55 3.61 5.93 8.47
CA PHE A 55 3.08 5.31 9.69
C PHE A 55 2.74 6.36 10.76
N ILE A 56 3.63 7.33 10.98
CA ILE A 56 3.38 8.45 11.89
C ILE A 56 2.16 9.24 11.42
N LEU A 57 2.07 9.56 10.12
CA LEU A 57 0.91 10.24 9.56
C LEU A 57 -0.38 9.43 9.78
N GLY A 58 -0.37 8.11 9.55
CA GLY A 58 -1.50 7.22 9.80
C GLY A 58 -1.92 7.17 11.27
N ALA A 59 -0.97 7.11 12.21
CA ALA A 59 -1.27 7.19 13.64
C ALA A 59 -1.89 8.55 14.01
N GLN A 60 -1.42 9.64 13.40
CA GLN A 60 -1.96 10.97 13.62
C GLN A 60 -3.35 11.16 13.00
N THR A 61 -3.64 10.60 11.83
CA THR A 61 -5.00 10.62 11.26
C THR A 61 -5.97 9.77 12.05
N PHE A 62 -5.50 8.73 12.75
CA PHE A 62 -6.33 7.94 13.65
C PHE A 62 -6.75 8.73 14.90
N ILE A 63 -5.85 9.52 15.47
CA ILE A 63 -6.08 10.30 16.69
C ILE A 63 -6.79 11.64 16.38
N ASN A 64 -6.40 12.33 15.31
CA ASN A 64 -6.89 13.66 14.98
C ASN A 64 -7.98 13.61 13.91
N ALA A 65 -9.22 13.89 14.32
CA ALA A 65 -10.39 13.88 13.44
C ALA A 65 -10.28 14.88 12.27
N ARG A 66 -9.64 16.04 12.46
CA ARG A 66 -9.44 17.03 11.38
C ARG A 66 -8.48 16.52 10.30
N LEU A 67 -7.40 15.85 10.70
CA LEU A 67 -6.49 15.23 9.72
C LEU A 67 -7.22 14.11 8.97
N LYS A 68 -8.03 13.31 9.67
CA LYS A 68 -8.86 12.29 9.02
C LYS A 68 -9.79 12.90 7.98
N THR A 69 -10.54 13.95 8.32
CA THR A 69 -11.45 14.60 7.37
C THR A 69 -10.71 15.18 6.18
N MET A 70 -9.54 15.80 6.39
CA MET A 70 -8.70 16.33 5.31
C MET A 70 -8.33 15.28 4.26
N PHE A 71 -8.02 14.04 4.67
CA PHE A 71 -7.69 12.96 3.73
C PHE A 71 -8.91 12.27 3.12
N THR A 72 -10.08 12.32 3.76
CA THR A 72 -11.32 11.78 3.18
C THR A 72 -12.09 12.78 2.34
N THR A 73 -11.77 14.08 2.42
CA THR A 73 -12.30 15.10 1.51
C THR A 73 -11.49 15.15 0.21
N PRO A 74 -12.14 15.01 -0.98
CA PRO A 74 -11.43 15.09 -2.26
C PRO A 74 -10.79 16.46 -2.47
N SER A 75 -9.49 16.50 -2.73
CA SER A 75 -8.75 17.72 -3.06
C SER A 75 -8.34 17.70 -4.53
N PRO A 76 -8.90 18.56 -5.42
CA PRO A 76 -8.54 18.58 -6.84
C PRO A 76 -7.03 18.74 -7.08
N TRP A 77 -6.36 19.52 -6.24
CA TRP A 77 -4.91 19.72 -6.30
C TRP A 77 -4.12 18.44 -6.01
N CYS A 78 -4.61 17.57 -5.12
CA CYS A 78 -3.98 16.27 -4.89
C CYS A 78 -4.14 15.33 -6.08
N PHE A 79 -5.27 15.38 -6.81
CA PHE A 79 -5.43 14.61 -8.05
C PHE A 79 -4.46 15.08 -9.13
N VAL A 80 -4.38 16.39 -9.35
CA VAL A 80 -3.44 16.98 -10.33
C VAL A 80 -2.00 16.68 -9.93
N ALA A 81 -1.63 16.89 -8.67
CA ALA A 81 -0.29 16.62 -8.18
C ALA A 81 0.07 15.13 -8.24
N ALA A 82 -0.85 14.23 -7.93
CA ALA A 82 -0.64 12.78 -8.09
C ALA A 82 -0.42 12.39 -9.55
N LEU A 83 -1.18 12.97 -10.49
CA LEU A 83 -0.98 12.74 -11.92
C LEU A 83 0.40 13.25 -12.37
N LEU A 84 0.77 14.47 -11.97
CA LEU A 84 2.09 15.03 -12.28
C LEU A 84 3.22 14.21 -11.66
N GLY A 85 3.06 13.77 -10.41
CA GLY A 85 4.02 12.90 -9.73
C GLY A 85 4.15 11.53 -10.39
N PHE A 86 3.05 10.96 -10.89
CA PHE A 86 3.08 9.73 -11.68
C PHE A 86 3.80 9.90 -13.02
N ILE A 87 3.55 11.02 -13.73
CA ILE A 87 4.29 11.36 -14.95
C ILE A 87 5.78 11.50 -14.64
N ALA A 88 6.15 12.23 -13.59
CA ALA A 88 7.53 12.40 -13.16
C ALA A 88 8.19 11.04 -12.82
N TYR A 89 7.48 10.17 -12.10
CA TYR A 89 7.94 8.80 -11.80
C TYR A 89 8.20 8.00 -13.09
N ARG A 90 7.27 8.05 -14.04
CA ARG A 90 7.42 7.36 -15.34
C ARG A 90 8.59 7.90 -16.16
N LEU A 91 8.77 9.22 -16.21
CA LEU A 91 9.88 9.85 -16.89
C LEU A 91 11.22 9.45 -16.24
N ASN A 92 11.29 9.43 -14.91
CA ASN A 92 12.49 8.98 -14.19
C ASN A 92 12.79 7.49 -14.46
N GLN A 93 11.77 6.64 -14.52
CA GLN A 93 11.93 5.21 -14.85
C GLN A 93 12.33 4.97 -16.31
N GLN A 94 11.91 5.84 -17.24
CA GLN A 94 12.18 5.68 -18.66
C GLN A 94 13.54 6.27 -19.07
N TYR A 95 13.94 7.40 -18.49
CA TYR A 95 15.12 8.16 -18.88
C TYR A 95 16.21 8.22 -17.81
N GLY A 96 15.91 7.81 -16.57
CA GLY A 96 16.87 7.78 -15.49
C GLY A 96 17.91 6.68 -15.67
N SER A 97 19.14 6.94 -15.22
CA SER A 97 20.22 5.96 -15.17
C SER A 97 20.58 5.61 -13.73
N GLY A 98 20.84 4.32 -13.47
CA GLY A 98 21.22 3.83 -12.15
C GLY A 98 22.53 4.44 -11.63
N ASP A 99 23.48 4.73 -12.53
CA ASP A 99 24.76 5.39 -12.22
C ASP A 99 24.60 6.90 -11.97
N GLY A 100 23.46 7.47 -12.37
CA GLY A 100 23.12 8.87 -12.18
C GLY A 100 22.43 9.15 -10.84
N TRP A 101 21.25 9.75 -10.92
CA TRP A 101 20.43 10.16 -9.77
C TRP A 101 19.05 9.49 -9.79
N MET A 102 18.88 8.42 -10.58
CA MET A 102 17.59 7.78 -10.79
C MET A 102 16.94 7.37 -9.47
N TYR A 103 17.69 6.71 -8.59
CA TYR A 103 17.17 6.22 -7.32
C TYR A 103 16.84 7.36 -6.35
N GLU A 104 17.73 8.34 -6.19
CA GLU A 104 17.49 9.51 -5.33
C GLU A 104 16.25 10.28 -5.77
N THR A 105 16.14 10.54 -7.08
CA THR A 105 15.01 11.22 -7.69
C THR A 105 13.73 10.41 -7.50
N GLU A 106 13.80 9.09 -7.65
CA GLU A 106 12.67 8.19 -7.42
C GLU A 106 12.17 8.25 -5.98
N TYR A 107 13.05 8.23 -4.98
CA TYR A 107 12.63 8.30 -3.59
C TYR A 107 11.97 9.64 -3.24
N VAL A 108 12.47 10.75 -3.79
CA VAL A 108 11.83 12.06 -3.61
C VAL A 108 10.44 12.07 -4.25
N ILE A 109 10.34 11.62 -5.50
CA ILE A 109 9.07 11.57 -6.23
C ILE A 109 8.06 10.68 -5.49
N THR A 110 8.45 9.45 -5.15
CA THR A 110 7.56 8.47 -4.52
C THR A 110 7.13 8.87 -3.11
N MET A 111 7.99 9.55 -2.33
CA MET A 111 7.64 10.07 -1.01
C MET A 111 6.51 11.11 -1.11
N VAL A 112 6.62 12.07 -2.03
CA VAL A 112 5.61 13.13 -2.19
C VAL A 112 4.37 12.60 -2.91
N LEU A 113 4.56 11.79 -3.96
CA LEU A 113 3.47 11.12 -4.68
C LEU A 113 2.64 10.26 -3.73
N GLY A 114 3.29 9.53 -2.82
CA GLY A 114 2.62 8.72 -1.81
C GLY A 114 1.64 9.55 -0.96
N LEU A 115 2.05 10.73 -0.50
CA LEU A 115 1.19 11.62 0.28
C LEU A 115 -0.06 12.07 -0.52
N TRP A 116 0.12 12.49 -1.77
CA TRP A 116 -1.00 12.92 -2.61
C TRP A 116 -1.93 11.76 -2.96
N MET A 117 -1.37 10.58 -3.24
CA MET A 117 -2.11 9.36 -3.50
C MET A 117 -2.93 8.91 -2.28
N VAL A 118 -2.46 9.16 -1.05
CA VAL A 118 -3.28 8.91 0.15
C VAL A 118 -4.57 9.73 0.09
N ASN A 119 -4.54 11.04 -0.22
CA ASN A 119 -5.79 11.81 -0.37
C ASN A 119 -6.67 11.26 -1.51
N VAL A 120 -6.09 10.96 -2.67
CA VAL A 120 -6.84 10.42 -3.82
C VAL A 120 -7.55 9.11 -3.43
N VAL A 121 -6.84 8.14 -2.88
CA VAL A 121 -7.37 6.81 -2.56
C VAL A 121 -8.37 6.88 -1.41
N PHE A 122 -8.07 7.60 -0.33
CA PHE A 122 -8.97 7.68 0.83
C PHE A 122 -10.24 8.50 0.52
N SER A 123 -10.13 9.59 -0.22
CA SER A 123 -11.31 10.40 -0.57
C SER A 123 -12.23 9.68 -1.57
N LEU A 124 -11.66 8.99 -2.57
CA LEU A 124 -12.43 8.15 -3.48
C LEU A 124 -13.03 6.94 -2.76
N GLY A 125 -12.25 6.26 -1.92
CA GLY A 125 -12.74 5.13 -1.13
C GLY A 125 -13.88 5.56 -0.20
N HIS A 126 -13.74 6.70 0.48
CA HIS A 126 -14.80 7.24 1.32
C HIS A 126 -16.05 7.62 0.51
N ARG A 127 -15.91 8.15 -0.70
CA ARG A 127 -17.06 8.51 -1.54
C ARG A 127 -17.75 7.31 -2.20
N LEU A 128 -16.96 6.32 -2.62
CA LEU A 128 -17.42 5.22 -3.48
C LEU A 128 -17.69 3.92 -2.72
N LEU A 129 -17.16 3.74 -1.50
CA LEU A 129 -17.25 2.48 -0.78
C LEU A 129 -17.79 2.63 0.64
N ASN A 130 -18.05 3.85 1.12
CA ASN A 130 -18.59 4.10 2.47
C ASN A 130 -20.12 3.97 2.51
N PHE A 131 -20.64 2.84 2.07
CA PHE A 131 -22.04 2.48 2.20
C PHE A 131 -22.17 1.05 2.72
N GLN A 132 -23.28 0.75 3.39
CA GLN A 132 -23.53 -0.60 3.89
C GLN A 132 -23.91 -1.52 2.72
N SER A 133 -23.02 -2.45 2.38
CA SER A 133 -23.26 -3.47 1.34
C SER A 133 -22.62 -4.79 1.74
N ALA A 134 -23.40 -5.87 1.62
CA ALA A 134 -22.91 -7.22 1.89
C ALA A 134 -21.68 -7.57 1.04
N ARG A 135 -21.59 -7.07 -0.20
CA ARG A 135 -20.44 -7.29 -1.09
C ARG A 135 -19.21 -6.54 -0.59
N VAL A 136 -19.36 -5.28 -0.19
CA VAL A 136 -18.24 -4.47 0.35
C VAL A 136 -17.74 -5.10 1.65
N THR A 137 -18.64 -5.49 2.55
CA THR A 137 -18.28 -6.19 3.80
C THR A 137 -17.56 -7.51 3.53
N TYR A 138 -18.02 -8.29 2.54
CA TYR A 138 -17.33 -9.52 2.13
C TYR A 138 -15.89 -9.24 1.69
N PHE A 139 -15.67 -8.27 0.80
CA PHE A 139 -14.33 -7.92 0.33
C PHE A 139 -13.45 -7.34 1.44
N VAL A 140 -14.01 -6.55 2.36
CA VAL A 140 -13.27 -6.05 3.53
C VAL A 140 -12.84 -7.22 4.42
N ASN A 141 -13.70 -8.21 4.65
CA ASN A 141 -13.35 -9.40 5.44
C ASN A 141 -12.32 -10.29 4.73
N ALA A 142 -12.41 -10.43 3.40
CA ALA A 142 -11.45 -11.17 2.60
C ALA A 142 -10.09 -10.45 2.48
N SER A 143 -10.05 -9.13 2.65
CA SER A 143 -8.87 -8.30 2.35
C SER A 143 -7.60 -8.72 3.10
N LEU A 144 -7.70 -9.12 4.38
CA LEU A 144 -6.55 -9.58 5.16
C LEU A 144 -5.95 -10.86 4.56
N PHE A 145 -6.81 -11.81 4.16
CA PHE A 145 -6.37 -13.05 3.56
C PHE A 145 -5.77 -12.80 2.17
N ILE A 146 -6.45 -12.01 1.34
CA ILE A 146 -5.96 -11.59 0.02
C ILE A 146 -4.59 -10.91 0.17
N TYR A 147 -4.43 -10.03 1.15
CA TYR A 147 -3.15 -9.37 1.44
C TYR A 147 -2.01 -10.36 1.76
N LEU A 148 -2.30 -11.46 2.44
CA LEU A 148 -1.26 -12.46 2.75
C LEU A 148 -0.85 -13.27 1.51
N VAL A 149 -1.80 -13.62 0.64
CA VAL A 149 -1.53 -14.53 -0.48
C VAL A 149 -1.16 -13.81 -1.78
N HIS A 150 -1.52 -12.53 -1.93
CA HIS A 150 -1.33 -11.84 -3.21
C HIS A 150 0.15 -11.71 -3.60
N HIS A 151 1.06 -11.40 -2.69
CA HIS A 151 2.49 -11.27 -3.01
C HIS A 151 3.11 -12.56 -3.59
N PRO A 152 2.98 -13.74 -2.94
CA PRO A 152 3.38 -15.00 -3.55
C PRO A 152 2.73 -15.23 -4.92
N LEU A 153 1.41 -15.04 -5.04
CA LEU A 153 0.70 -15.24 -6.31
C LEU A 153 1.21 -14.32 -7.42
N THR A 154 1.53 -13.05 -7.11
CA THR A 154 2.13 -12.12 -8.06
C THR A 154 3.52 -12.57 -8.49
N LEU A 155 4.33 -13.12 -7.58
CA LEU A 155 5.64 -13.68 -7.92
C LEU A 155 5.52 -14.90 -8.84
N LEU A 156 4.61 -15.82 -8.55
CA LEU A 156 4.35 -16.99 -9.41
C LEU A 156 3.85 -16.56 -10.79
N TYR A 157 2.95 -15.58 -10.84
CA TYR A 157 2.44 -15.00 -12.08
C TYR A 157 3.56 -14.33 -12.90
N GLY A 158 4.39 -13.52 -12.25
CA GLY A 158 5.52 -12.82 -12.87
C GLY A 158 6.60 -13.77 -13.37
N ALA A 159 6.88 -14.85 -12.64
CA ALA A 159 7.92 -15.81 -13.00
C ALA A 159 7.53 -16.74 -14.16
N TRP A 160 6.26 -17.18 -14.22
CA TRP A 160 5.87 -18.25 -15.15
C TRP A 160 4.85 -17.86 -16.20
N ILE A 161 4.01 -16.85 -15.97
CA ILE A 161 2.91 -16.51 -16.87
C ILE A 161 3.23 -15.24 -17.66
N THR A 162 3.70 -14.18 -17.00
CA THR A 162 4.05 -12.91 -17.66
C THR A 162 5.02 -13.07 -18.83
N PRO A 163 6.09 -13.90 -18.77
CA PRO A 163 7.05 -14.01 -19.87
C PRO A 163 6.45 -14.57 -21.17
N VAL A 164 5.32 -15.27 -21.08
CA VAL A 164 4.64 -15.89 -22.23
C VAL A 164 3.69 -14.89 -22.93
N ILE A 165 3.37 -13.77 -22.29
CA ILE A 165 2.42 -12.77 -22.80
C ILE A 165 3.18 -11.57 -23.36
N GLN A 166 3.07 -11.35 -24.66
CA GLN A 166 3.76 -10.25 -25.36
C GLN A 166 3.08 -8.88 -25.18
N SER A 167 1.80 -8.85 -24.79
CA SER A 167 1.02 -7.61 -24.64
C SER A 167 0.92 -7.19 -23.18
N ASN A 168 1.36 -5.97 -22.87
CA ASN A 168 1.30 -5.40 -21.51
C ASN A 168 -0.13 -5.32 -20.97
N THR A 169 -1.10 -4.94 -21.80
CA THR A 169 -2.51 -4.83 -21.39
C THR A 169 -3.08 -6.22 -21.08
N LEU A 170 -2.81 -7.21 -21.93
CA LEU A 170 -3.26 -8.58 -21.68
C LEU A 170 -2.58 -9.16 -20.43
N GLY A 171 -1.27 -8.96 -20.28
CA GLY A 171 -0.55 -9.37 -19.08
C GLY A 171 -1.12 -8.74 -17.81
N PHE A 172 -1.42 -7.44 -17.83
CA PHE A 172 -2.04 -6.77 -16.70
C PHE A 172 -3.43 -7.37 -16.34
N ILE A 173 -4.32 -7.52 -17.33
CA ILE A 173 -5.67 -8.03 -17.09
C ILE A 173 -5.63 -9.50 -16.64
N THR A 174 -4.82 -10.34 -17.29
CA THR A 174 -4.65 -11.74 -16.90
C THR A 174 -4.06 -11.85 -15.50
N GLY A 175 -3.06 -11.03 -15.17
CA GLY A 175 -2.47 -10.97 -13.83
C GLY A 175 -3.48 -10.57 -12.77
N LEU A 176 -4.32 -9.56 -13.04
CA LEU A 176 -5.38 -9.12 -12.14
C LEU A 176 -6.39 -10.26 -11.88
N VAL A 177 -6.86 -10.92 -12.93
CA VAL A 177 -7.81 -12.05 -12.81
C VAL A 177 -7.16 -13.23 -12.08
N PHE A 178 -5.90 -13.55 -12.39
CA PHE A 178 -5.17 -14.65 -11.77
C PHE A 178 -4.99 -14.43 -10.26
N VAL A 179 -4.41 -13.29 -9.86
CA VAL A 179 -4.08 -13.01 -8.46
C VAL A 179 -5.36 -12.84 -7.63
N VAL A 180 -6.31 -12.03 -8.08
CA VAL A 180 -7.56 -11.79 -7.34
C VAL A 180 -8.44 -13.04 -7.32
N GLY A 181 -8.58 -13.72 -8.46
CA GLY A 181 -9.39 -14.92 -8.58
C GLY A 181 -8.89 -16.05 -7.68
N ILE A 182 -7.58 -16.34 -7.72
CA ILE A 182 -7.00 -17.39 -6.86
C ILE A 182 -7.06 -16.97 -5.39
N ALA A 183 -6.81 -15.70 -5.06
CA ALA A 183 -6.91 -15.24 -3.68
C ALA A 183 -8.32 -15.40 -3.09
N LEU A 184 -9.37 -15.15 -3.89
CA LEU A 184 -10.76 -15.38 -3.47
C LEU A 184 -11.10 -16.86 -3.32
N VAL A 185 -10.65 -17.72 -4.26
CA VAL A 185 -10.83 -19.17 -4.15
C VAL A 185 -10.15 -19.70 -2.88
N LEU A 186 -8.90 -19.27 -2.63
CA LEU A 186 -8.16 -19.65 -1.44
C LEU A 186 -8.83 -19.12 -0.16
N TYR A 187 -9.43 -17.93 -0.19
CA TYR A 187 -10.20 -17.39 0.94
C TYR A 187 -11.43 -18.25 1.25
N GLU A 188 -12.17 -18.68 0.23
CA GLU A 188 -13.31 -19.59 0.41
C GLU A 188 -12.89 -20.96 0.95
N ILE A 189 -11.75 -21.48 0.51
CA ILE A 189 -11.16 -22.73 1.06
C ILE A 189 -10.76 -22.52 2.53
N HIS A 190 -10.12 -21.40 2.83
CA HIS A 190 -9.73 -21.02 4.19
C HIS A 190 -10.93 -20.95 5.14
N LEU A 191 -12.07 -20.39 4.70
CA LEU A 191 -13.29 -20.33 5.50
C LEU A 191 -13.84 -21.71 5.86
N ARG A 192 -13.59 -22.73 5.03
CA ARG A 192 -14.07 -24.10 5.21
C ARG A 192 -13.17 -24.96 6.09
N ILE A 193 -11.91 -24.56 6.33
CA ILE A 193 -10.94 -25.35 7.09
C ILE A 193 -10.68 -24.66 8.45
N PRO A 194 -11.16 -25.24 9.57
CA PRO A 194 -11.07 -24.62 10.90
C PRO A 194 -9.64 -24.28 11.35
N LEU A 195 -8.66 -25.10 10.94
CA LEU A 195 -7.25 -24.98 11.32
C LEU A 195 -6.56 -23.81 10.59
N LEU A 196 -6.88 -23.59 9.31
CA LEU A 196 -6.42 -22.42 8.54
C LEU A 196 -7.10 -21.13 9.04
N ARG A 197 -8.35 -21.22 9.51
CA ARG A 197 -9.05 -20.09 10.13
C ARG A 197 -8.38 -19.65 11.43
N PHE A 198 -7.92 -20.58 12.24
CA PHE A 198 -7.14 -20.28 13.44
C PHE A 198 -5.77 -19.67 13.11
N LEU A 199 -5.00 -20.29 12.20
CA LEU A 199 -3.66 -19.84 11.83
C LEU A 199 -3.63 -18.42 11.23
N PHE A 200 -4.65 -18.04 10.46
CA PHE A 200 -4.67 -16.74 9.77
C PHE A 200 -5.52 -15.65 10.45
N SER A 201 -6.44 -15.99 11.36
CA SER A 201 -7.27 -15.00 12.07
C SER A 201 -6.96 -14.88 13.56
N GLY A 202 -6.17 -15.78 14.14
CA GLY A 202 -5.82 -15.80 15.56
C GLY A 202 -7.00 -16.03 16.51
N LYS A 203 -8.21 -16.26 16.00
CA LYS A 203 -9.44 -16.43 16.81
C LYS A 203 -9.87 -17.90 16.79
N PHE A 204 -9.85 -18.55 17.96
CA PHE A 204 -10.61 -19.78 18.18
C PHE A 204 -12.11 -19.48 18.17
N GLN A 205 -12.93 -20.39 17.62
CA GLN A 205 -14.37 -20.24 17.74
C GLN A 205 -14.78 -20.23 19.21
N GLN A 206 -15.45 -19.17 19.66
CA GLN A 206 -16.43 -19.34 20.72
C GLN A 206 -17.53 -20.22 20.15
N LYS A 207 -17.66 -21.41 20.72
CA LYS A 207 -18.75 -22.35 20.45
C LYS A 207 -20.05 -21.55 20.63
N THR A 208 -20.83 -21.38 19.55
CA THR A 208 -22.14 -20.73 19.61
C THR A 208 -22.94 -21.39 20.72
N ALA A 209 -23.22 -20.66 21.80
CA ALA A 209 -24.09 -21.15 22.85
C ALA A 209 -25.44 -21.46 22.20
N LYS A 210 -25.90 -22.70 22.38
CA LYS A 210 -27.21 -23.17 21.94
C LYS A 210 -28.26 -22.15 22.41
N PRO A 211 -29.24 -21.74 21.58
CA PRO A 211 -30.37 -20.97 22.07
C PRO A 211 -31.02 -21.78 23.20
N GLN A 212 -30.99 -21.23 24.40
CA GLN A 212 -31.70 -21.78 25.53
C GLN A 212 -33.18 -21.58 25.20
N ILE A 213 -33.84 -22.66 24.78
CA ILE A 213 -35.28 -22.72 24.59
C ILE A 213 -35.88 -22.42 25.97
N SER A 214 -36.36 -21.19 26.18
CA SER A 214 -37.23 -20.89 27.30
C SER A 214 -38.60 -21.49 26.97
N ALA A 215 -38.84 -22.69 27.50
CA ALA A 215 -40.15 -23.27 27.60
C ALA A 215 -40.89 -22.68 28.80
N SER A 216 -42.20 -22.43 28.61
CA SER A 216 -43.23 -21.98 29.57
C SER A 216 -43.38 -20.48 29.72
#